data_AF-A0A954M7E8-F1
#
_entry.id   AF-A0A954M7E8-F1
#
_cell.length_a   1.000
_cell.length_b   1.000
_cell.length_c   1.000
_cell.angle_alpha   90.00
_cell.angle_beta   90.00
_cell.angle_gamma   90.00
#
_symmetry.space_group_name_H-M   'P 1'
#
loop_
_entity.id
_entity.type
_entity.pdbx_description
1 polymer ?
#
loop_
_entity_poly.entity_id
_entity_poly.type
_entity_poly.pdbx_seq_one_letter_code
_entity_poly.pdbx_strand_id
1 'polypeptide(L)'
;MDPHEPQDLPDDASLSAADVVAAPETPSPVHPRPAAPQPPQTPGWVKFLYNHNPFYLISTAFILFGIRMAYGNVAIGELNCWLMMGTLTGYTLIVAATGILIVRWGQVWDDARSIMLALLLLFVAISVSTDELLLIQPDSAIGLIVYGYVLAAGVSQLVISGTGMKMPLGYLLPFHGMLLLLHTYAYFCSPEARDLTRTQLDWRVFLFPQLFSVVLLTLWPAVRRGAAYVADNRTPWSWPLYPLSLFVVLTAVAAFRSYILSLSFGPSQESNYAVIFGGYFLVPMLLVVGLLAFEGAEVSRAFLVRNAVLWLLPLLLLLATPLGSSRDYRQFHAVISSQFGTPLWLTLLALLGAYVAARLRGVKGATSGALAMALLLS
;
A
#
# COMPACT_ATOMS: atom_id res chain seq x y z
N MET A 1 -59.64 68.76 27.66
CA MET A 1 -58.51 68.17 28.39
C MET A 1 -57.27 68.49 27.59
N ASP A 2 -56.46 69.34 28.21
CA ASP A 2 -55.20 70.00 27.83
C ASP A 2 -54.84 70.40 26.38
N PRO A 3 -54.42 71.68 26.18
CA PRO A 3 -53.91 72.26 24.95
C PRO A 3 -52.37 72.29 24.92
N HIS A 4 -51.76 72.36 23.74
CA HIS A 4 -50.41 72.93 23.52
C HIS A 4 -50.38 73.43 22.06
N GLU A 5 -50.43 74.73 21.80
CA GLU A 5 -49.36 75.75 21.93
C GLU A 5 -48.37 75.70 20.75
N PRO A 6 -48.25 76.78 19.94
CA PRO A 6 -47.40 76.84 18.76
C PRO A 6 -45.97 77.24 19.13
N GLN A 7 -44.97 76.60 18.52
CA GLN A 7 -43.57 76.98 18.68
C GLN A 7 -43.03 77.72 17.46
N ASP A 8 -42.61 78.95 17.77
CA ASP A 8 -41.92 79.93 16.97
C ASP A 8 -40.54 79.46 16.47
N LEU A 9 -40.19 79.96 15.29
CA LEU A 9 -38.83 80.10 14.77
C LEU A 9 -37.98 81.00 15.68
N PRO A 10 -36.66 80.79 15.69
CA PRO A 10 -35.72 81.89 15.84
C PRO A 10 -34.80 82.01 14.62
N ASP A 11 -34.73 83.24 14.13
CA ASP A 11 -33.68 83.78 13.25
C ASP A 11 -32.34 83.92 13.99
N ASP A 12 -31.28 83.72 13.21
CA ASP A 12 -29.97 84.39 13.22
C ASP A 12 -29.31 84.81 14.55
N ALA A 13 -28.10 84.28 14.79
CA ALA A 13 -26.91 85.11 15.03
C ALA A 13 -25.63 84.28 15.21
N SER A 14 -24.71 84.48 14.25
CA SER A 14 -23.26 84.74 14.42
C SER A 14 -22.33 83.72 15.13
N LEU A 15 -21.08 83.70 14.62
CA LEU A 15 -19.85 83.03 15.07
C LEU A 15 -19.52 81.80 14.20
N SER A 16 -18.37 81.66 13.55
CA SER A 16 -17.07 82.31 13.70
C SER A 16 -16.30 82.14 12.40
N ALA A 17 -15.76 83.25 11.87
CA ALA A 17 -14.77 83.23 10.80
C ALA A 17 -13.43 82.75 11.39
N ALA A 18 -13.21 81.43 11.43
CA ALA A 18 -11.92 80.84 11.79
C ALA A 18 -11.73 79.41 11.23
N ASP A 19 -12.27 79.10 10.05
CA ASP A 19 -11.85 77.90 9.30
C ASP A 19 -10.77 78.31 8.29
N VAL A 20 -9.56 78.46 8.81
CA VAL A 20 -8.34 78.47 8.00
C VAL A 20 -8.21 77.06 7.40
N VAL A 21 -8.45 76.97 6.10
CA VAL A 21 -8.18 75.80 5.27
C VAL A 21 -6.74 75.35 5.47
N ALA A 22 -6.54 74.29 6.25
CA ALA A 22 -5.27 73.58 6.29
C ALA A 22 -5.09 72.86 4.95
N ALA A 23 -3.97 73.14 4.28
CA ALA A 23 -3.59 72.52 3.03
C ALA A 23 -3.52 70.98 3.17
N PRO A 24 -3.87 70.21 2.13
CA PRO A 24 -3.75 68.76 2.16
C PRO A 24 -2.27 68.36 2.33
N GLU A 25 -1.97 67.64 3.40
CA GLU A 25 -0.65 67.02 3.60
C GLU A 25 -0.36 66.10 2.41
N THR A 26 0.71 66.41 1.68
CA THR A 26 1.25 65.54 0.63
C THR A 26 1.63 64.19 1.25
N PRO A 27 1.13 63.05 0.74
CA PRO A 27 1.45 61.74 1.29
C PRO A 27 2.95 61.45 1.11
N SER A 28 3.62 61.17 2.22
CA SER A 28 5.02 60.75 2.26
C SER A 28 5.27 59.57 1.30
N PRO A 29 6.40 59.56 0.55
CA PRO A 29 6.73 58.47 -0.35
C PRO A 29 6.90 57.16 0.45
N VAL A 30 6.04 56.19 0.17
CA VAL A 30 6.15 54.83 0.72
C VAL A 30 7.42 54.20 0.15
N HIS A 31 8.47 54.12 0.97
CA HIS A 31 9.68 53.38 0.60
C HIS A 31 9.31 51.89 0.41
N PRO A 32 9.61 51.27 -0.74
CA PRO A 32 9.38 49.84 -0.94
C PRO A 32 10.22 49.06 0.08
N ARG A 33 9.52 48.27 0.91
CA ARG A 33 10.15 47.33 1.86
C ARG A 33 11.08 46.41 1.07
N PRO A 34 12.36 46.26 1.45
CA PRO A 34 13.26 45.31 0.80
C PRO A 34 12.62 43.93 0.79
N ALA A 35 12.52 43.31 -0.39
CA ALA A 35 12.00 41.97 -0.53
C ALA A 35 12.81 41.03 0.38
N ALA A 36 12.12 40.28 1.24
CA ALA A 36 12.76 39.30 2.09
C ALA A 36 13.60 38.35 1.22
N PRO A 37 14.86 38.04 1.60
CA PRO A 37 15.68 37.11 0.85
C PRO A 37 14.94 35.77 0.72
N GLN A 38 14.72 35.32 -0.51
CA GLN A 38 14.11 34.02 -0.75
C GLN A 38 15.03 32.94 -0.17
N PRO A 39 14.50 31.96 0.57
CA PRO A 39 15.31 30.88 1.12
C PRO A 39 16.01 30.12 -0.03
N PRO A 40 17.26 29.69 0.18
CA PRO A 40 18.01 28.98 -0.86
C PRO A 40 17.22 27.75 -1.33
N GLN A 41 16.95 27.69 -2.63
CA GLN A 41 16.27 26.55 -3.24
C GLN A 41 17.24 25.37 -3.22
N THR A 42 17.04 24.45 -2.28
CA THR A 42 17.81 23.21 -2.25
C THR A 42 17.49 22.37 -3.49
N PRO A 43 18.49 21.73 -4.13
CA PRO A 43 18.27 20.89 -5.29
C PRO A 43 17.23 19.80 -4.99
N GLY A 44 16.28 19.58 -5.89
CA GLY A 44 15.15 18.67 -5.66
C GLY A 44 15.55 17.23 -5.30
N TRP A 45 16.72 16.75 -5.75
CA TRP A 45 17.24 15.43 -5.42
C TRP A 45 17.81 15.34 -4.00
N VAL A 46 18.40 16.42 -3.47
CA VAL A 46 18.87 16.50 -2.08
C VAL A 46 17.68 16.51 -1.14
N LYS A 47 16.64 17.28 -1.49
CA LYS A 47 15.35 17.27 -0.78
C LYS A 47 14.68 15.90 -0.83
N PHE A 48 14.77 15.19 -1.97
CA PHE A 48 14.27 13.82 -2.10
C PHE A 48 15.04 12.83 -1.20
N LEU A 49 16.38 12.81 -1.26
CA LEU A 49 17.19 11.94 -0.40
C LEU A 49 17.00 12.22 1.09
N TYR A 50 16.87 13.50 1.45
CA TYR A 50 16.64 13.93 2.82
C TYR A 50 15.23 13.56 3.31
N ASN A 51 14.20 13.73 2.48
CA ASN A 51 12.80 13.43 2.85
C ASN A 51 12.39 11.97 2.68
N HIS A 52 13.14 11.16 1.93
CA HIS A 52 12.82 9.75 1.69
C HIS A 52 13.81 8.78 2.35
N ASN A 53 14.80 9.30 3.07
CA ASN A 53 15.86 8.60 3.81
C ASN A 53 15.96 7.08 3.51
N PRO A 54 16.64 6.70 2.41
CA PRO A 54 16.74 5.30 1.99
C PRO A 54 17.57 4.44 2.96
N PHE A 55 18.29 5.06 3.91
CA PHE A 55 19.18 4.36 4.83
C PHE A 55 18.42 3.37 5.73
N TYR A 56 17.14 3.58 6.02
CA TYR A 56 16.33 2.60 6.76
C TYR A 56 16.12 1.30 5.97
N LEU A 57 15.83 1.41 4.67
CA LEU A 57 15.67 0.23 3.80
C LEU A 57 17.01 -0.47 3.56
N ILE A 58 18.07 0.31 3.38
CA ILE A 58 19.43 -0.23 3.23
C ILE A 58 19.89 -0.94 4.51
N SER A 59 19.66 -0.34 5.69
CA SER A 59 19.94 -0.96 6.99
C SER A 59 19.16 -2.26 7.15
N THR A 60 17.87 -2.25 6.81
CA THR A 60 17.03 -3.45 6.84
C THR A 60 17.61 -4.53 5.94
N ALA A 61 17.99 -4.21 4.71
CA ALA A 61 18.60 -5.14 3.77
C ALA A 61 19.92 -5.72 4.31
N PHE A 62 20.80 -4.88 4.91
CA PHE A 62 22.04 -5.36 5.51
C PHE A 62 21.82 -6.26 6.72
N ILE A 63 20.84 -5.97 7.57
CA ILE A 63 20.48 -6.84 8.70
C ILE A 63 19.95 -8.19 8.19
N LEU A 64 19.06 -8.18 7.20
CA LEU A 64 18.55 -9.42 6.60
C LEU A 64 19.66 -10.23 5.95
N PHE A 65 20.57 -9.58 5.23
CA PHE A 65 21.75 -10.23 4.65
C PHE A 65 22.68 -10.79 5.74
N GLY A 66 22.95 -10.02 6.79
CA GLY A 66 23.79 -10.44 7.92
C GLY A 66 23.21 -11.65 8.65
N ILE A 67 21.90 -11.68 8.89
CA ILE A 67 21.19 -12.83 9.46
C ILE A 67 21.32 -14.02 8.50
N ARG A 68 21.08 -13.84 7.20
CA ARG A 68 21.22 -14.94 6.23
C ARG A 68 22.64 -15.49 6.15
N MET A 69 23.67 -14.66 6.33
CA MET A 69 25.07 -15.08 6.35
C MET A 69 25.45 -15.78 7.65
N ALA A 70 24.99 -15.27 8.79
CA ALA A 70 25.27 -15.83 10.11
C ALA A 70 24.61 -17.20 10.31
N TYR A 71 23.36 -17.33 9.90
CA TYR A 71 22.59 -18.56 10.06
C TYR A 71 22.66 -19.48 8.84
N GLY A 72 23.09 -18.98 7.68
CA GLY A 72 23.13 -19.73 6.43
C GLY A 72 24.20 -20.82 6.32
N ASN A 73 25.17 -20.83 7.23
CA ASN A 73 26.26 -21.81 7.28
C ASN A 73 26.07 -22.85 8.41
N VAL A 74 25.01 -22.72 9.20
CA VAL A 74 24.69 -23.68 10.26
C VAL A 74 23.95 -24.86 9.65
N ALA A 75 24.35 -26.09 10.02
CA ALA A 75 23.74 -27.29 9.49
C ALA A 75 22.22 -27.29 9.72
N ILE A 76 21.48 -27.73 8.70
CA ILE A 76 20.01 -27.83 8.68
C ILE A 76 19.60 -28.85 9.76
N GLY A 77 19.29 -28.36 10.96
CA GLY A 77 19.00 -29.17 12.15
C GLY A 77 19.58 -28.62 13.47
N GLU A 78 20.67 -27.85 13.41
CA GLU A 78 21.27 -27.16 14.58
C GLU A 78 20.87 -25.68 14.68
N LEU A 79 20.07 -25.23 13.71
CA LEU A 79 19.68 -23.84 13.55
C LEU A 79 18.58 -23.50 14.57
N ASN A 80 18.96 -22.77 15.63
CA ASN A 80 18.01 -22.28 16.64
C ASN A 80 17.10 -21.19 16.02
N CYS A 81 16.00 -21.62 15.41
CA CYS A 81 15.05 -20.76 14.72
C CYS A 81 14.41 -19.72 15.65
N TRP A 82 14.28 -20.04 16.94
CA TRP A 82 13.82 -19.10 17.96
C TRP A 82 14.82 -17.96 18.18
N LEU A 83 16.13 -18.22 18.08
CA LEU A 83 17.16 -17.19 18.18
C LEU A 83 17.18 -16.27 16.97
N MET A 84 17.05 -16.83 15.76
CA MET A 84 16.89 -16.04 14.53
C MET A 84 15.62 -15.16 14.61
N MET A 85 14.50 -15.76 15.02
CA MET A 85 13.23 -15.04 15.21
C MET A 85 13.36 -13.95 16.29
N GLY A 86 14.05 -14.23 17.39
CA GLY A 86 14.33 -13.26 18.45
C GLY A 86 15.18 -12.09 17.95
N THR A 87 16.16 -12.36 17.09
CA THR A 87 17.01 -11.32 16.46
C THR A 87 16.18 -10.42 15.53
N LEU A 88 15.36 -11.00 14.66
CA LEU A 88 14.44 -10.27 13.79
C LEU A 88 13.41 -9.47 14.60
N THR A 89 12.91 -10.04 15.68
CA THR A 89 11.98 -9.38 16.60
C THR A 89 12.63 -8.17 17.26
N GLY A 90 13.82 -8.34 17.83
CA GLY A 90 14.56 -7.25 18.49
C GLY A 90 14.80 -6.09 17.54
N TYR A 91 15.26 -6.38 16.31
CA TYR A 91 15.44 -5.36 15.29
C TYR A 91 14.11 -4.68 14.89
N THR A 92 13.05 -5.45 14.68
CA THR A 92 11.71 -4.93 14.35
C THR A 92 11.18 -3.98 15.42
N LEU A 93 11.35 -4.33 16.71
CA LEU A 93 10.95 -3.48 17.83
C LEU A 93 11.77 -2.20 17.91
N ILE A 94 13.09 -2.27 17.66
CA ILE A 94 13.95 -1.09 17.61
C ILE A 94 13.48 -0.14 16.50
N VAL A 95 13.28 -0.67 15.28
CA VAL A 95 12.80 0.13 14.13
C VAL A 95 11.43 0.74 14.42
N ALA A 96 10.51 -0.01 15.03
CA ALA A 96 9.20 0.49 15.43
C ALA A 96 9.29 1.59 16.49
N ALA A 97 10.12 1.39 17.52
CA ALA A 97 10.35 2.38 18.56
C ALA A 97 10.95 3.67 17.98
N THR A 98 11.95 3.56 17.10
CA THR A 98 12.53 4.70 16.39
C THR A 98 11.47 5.47 15.59
N GLY A 99 10.60 4.77 14.85
CA GLY A 99 9.50 5.41 14.12
C GLY A 99 8.53 6.16 15.04
N ILE A 100 8.17 5.57 16.19
CA ILE A 100 7.29 6.20 17.18
C ILE A 100 7.95 7.44 17.80
N LEU A 101 9.23 7.36 18.18
CA LEU A 101 9.97 8.46 18.79
C LEU A 101 10.15 9.63 17.82
N ILE A 102 10.50 9.36 16.55
CA ILE A 102 10.65 10.39 15.52
C ILE A 102 9.34 11.14 15.29
N VAL A 103 8.21 10.44 15.27
CA VAL A 103 6.90 11.10 15.12
C VAL A 103 6.54 11.88 16.37
N ARG A 104 6.68 11.30 17.56
CA ARG A 104 6.24 11.92 18.82
C ARG A 104 7.06 13.14 19.20
N TRP A 105 8.38 13.08 19.03
CA TRP A 105 9.30 14.15 19.44
C TRP A 105 9.75 15.03 18.29
N GLY A 106 10.00 14.44 17.12
CA GLY A 106 10.48 15.18 15.95
C GLY A 106 9.38 15.71 15.04
N GLN A 107 8.16 15.16 15.11
CA GLN A 107 7.08 15.43 14.15
C GLN A 107 7.51 15.26 12.68
N VAL A 108 8.56 14.46 12.43
CA VAL A 108 9.12 14.19 11.09
C VAL A 108 8.39 13.02 10.47
N TRP A 109 7.23 13.31 9.88
CA TRP A 109 6.38 12.28 9.26
C TRP A 109 7.01 11.66 8.01
N ASP A 110 7.76 12.44 7.22
CA ASP A 110 8.37 11.95 5.98
C ASP A 110 9.31 10.75 6.22
N ASP A 111 10.17 10.82 7.25
CA ASP A 111 11.04 9.72 7.69
C ASP A 111 10.24 8.55 8.28
N ALA A 112 9.21 8.85 9.06
CA ALA A 112 8.34 7.85 9.67
C ALA A 112 7.67 6.95 8.64
N ARG A 113 7.33 7.49 7.45
CA ARG A 113 6.80 6.69 6.34
C ARG A 113 7.78 5.61 5.91
N SER A 114 9.04 5.98 5.64
CA SER A 114 10.06 5.02 5.22
C SER A 114 10.31 3.93 6.27
N ILE A 115 10.26 4.28 7.55
CA ILE A 115 10.33 3.33 8.67
C ILE A 115 9.11 2.39 8.68
N MET A 116 7.89 2.91 8.51
CA MET A 116 6.68 2.09 8.45
C MET A 116 6.73 1.10 7.28
N LEU A 117 7.25 1.51 6.13
CA LEU A 117 7.45 0.61 4.99
C LEU A 117 8.52 -0.44 5.25
N ALA A 118 9.62 -0.09 5.95
CA ALA A 118 10.64 -1.03 6.36
C ALA A 118 10.09 -2.12 7.31
N LEU A 119 9.18 -1.76 8.22
CA LEU A 119 8.50 -2.73 9.09
C LEU A 119 7.71 -3.77 8.29
N LEU A 120 7.04 -3.38 7.21
CA LEU A 120 6.32 -4.34 6.36
C LEU A 120 7.27 -5.35 5.71
N LEU A 121 8.45 -4.89 5.27
CA LEU A 121 9.48 -5.79 4.74
C LEU A 121 10.01 -6.75 5.82
N LEU A 122 10.18 -6.27 7.05
CA LEU A 122 10.58 -7.11 8.18
C LEU A 122 9.53 -8.16 8.52
N PHE A 123 8.24 -7.83 8.47
CA PHE A 123 7.15 -8.80 8.67
C PHE A 123 7.20 -9.91 7.61
N VAL A 124 7.53 -9.57 6.37
CA VAL A 124 7.71 -10.57 5.30
C VAL A 124 8.94 -11.42 5.55
N ALA A 125 10.06 -10.81 5.95
CA ALA A 125 11.26 -11.57 6.25
C ALA A 125 11.00 -12.59 7.37
N ILE A 126 10.33 -12.17 8.44
CA ILE A 126 9.87 -13.04 9.53
C ILE A 126 9.00 -14.18 9.00
N SER A 127 8.04 -13.87 8.11
CA SER A 127 7.18 -14.89 7.50
C SER A 127 7.95 -15.87 6.61
N VAL A 128 8.91 -15.40 5.81
CA VAL A 128 9.70 -16.26 4.90
C VAL A 128 10.61 -17.19 5.69
N SER A 129 11.18 -16.70 6.79
CA SER A 129 12.03 -17.49 7.68
C SER A 129 11.33 -18.72 8.28
N THR A 130 9.99 -18.75 8.31
CA THR A 130 9.23 -19.93 8.77
C THR A 130 9.03 -21.01 7.70
N ASP A 131 9.25 -20.70 6.41
CA ASP A 131 9.00 -21.65 5.31
C ASP A 131 9.91 -22.87 5.38
N GLU A 132 11.22 -22.64 5.54
CA GLU A 132 12.20 -23.73 5.63
C GLU A 132 11.93 -24.62 6.85
N LEU A 133 11.49 -24.02 7.96
CA LEU A 133 11.18 -24.78 9.17
C LEU A 133 9.94 -25.66 9.00
N LEU A 134 8.94 -25.22 8.22
CA LEU A 134 7.77 -26.05 7.91
C LEU A 134 8.12 -27.32 7.15
N LEU A 135 9.20 -27.30 6.36
CA LEU A 135 9.68 -28.47 5.61
C LEU A 135 10.44 -29.47 6.50
N ILE A 136 10.99 -29.04 7.62
CA ILE A 136 11.90 -29.84 8.46
C ILE A 136 11.21 -30.27 9.76
N GLN A 137 10.54 -29.34 10.46
CA GLN A 137 9.90 -29.53 11.77
C GLN A 137 8.55 -28.80 11.84
N PRO A 138 7.48 -29.36 11.25
CA PRO A 138 6.19 -28.69 11.14
C PRO A 138 5.56 -28.34 12.49
N ASP A 139 5.72 -29.20 13.51
CA ASP A 139 5.14 -28.97 14.85
C ASP A 139 5.74 -27.73 15.53
N SER A 140 7.05 -27.55 15.44
CA SER A 140 7.75 -26.36 15.95
C SER A 140 7.43 -25.10 15.15
N ALA A 141 7.13 -25.24 13.85
CA ALA A 141 6.85 -24.13 12.96
C ALA A 141 5.52 -23.42 13.26
N ILE A 142 4.49 -24.14 13.72
CA ILE A 142 3.18 -23.56 14.04
C ILE A 142 3.33 -22.46 15.10
N GLY A 143 4.10 -22.72 16.16
CA GLY A 143 4.36 -21.75 17.22
C GLY A 143 5.02 -20.47 16.69
N LEU A 144 5.99 -20.61 15.78
CA LEU A 144 6.70 -19.49 15.16
C LEU A 144 5.83 -18.70 14.17
N ILE A 145 4.92 -19.36 13.45
CA ILE A 145 3.96 -18.70 12.55
C ILE A 145 2.96 -17.85 13.35
N VAL A 146 2.38 -18.44 14.41
CA VAL A 146 1.47 -17.73 15.31
C VAL A 146 2.19 -16.55 15.96
N TYR A 147 3.41 -16.78 16.46
CA TYR A 147 4.26 -15.74 17.03
C TYR A 147 4.53 -14.61 16.02
N GLY A 148 4.94 -14.94 14.79
CA GLY A 148 5.23 -13.96 13.74
C GLY A 148 4.00 -13.09 13.42
N TYR A 149 2.82 -13.70 13.28
CA TYR A 149 1.58 -12.95 13.08
C TYR A 149 1.23 -12.04 14.27
N VAL A 150 1.28 -12.57 15.50
CA VAL A 150 0.98 -11.80 16.72
C VAL A 150 1.95 -10.64 16.88
N LEU A 151 3.23 -10.86 16.59
CA LEU A 151 4.25 -9.82 16.58
C LEU A 151 3.94 -8.76 15.51
N ALA A 152 3.69 -9.15 14.26
CA ALA A 152 3.40 -8.20 13.18
C ALA A 152 2.15 -7.37 13.48
N ALA A 153 1.07 -8.00 13.94
CA ALA A 153 -0.17 -7.32 14.32
C ALA A 153 0.03 -6.42 15.54
N GLY A 154 0.73 -6.90 16.57
CA GLY A 154 1.02 -6.16 17.80
C GLY A 154 1.91 -4.95 17.56
N VAL A 155 2.99 -5.10 16.79
CA VAL A 155 3.88 -4.00 16.39
C VAL A 155 3.14 -2.99 15.52
N SER A 156 2.31 -3.44 14.59
CA SER A 156 1.50 -2.53 13.77
C SER A 156 0.55 -1.70 14.63
N GLN A 157 -0.15 -2.33 15.59
CA GLN A 157 -1.03 -1.62 16.52
C GLN A 157 -0.24 -0.69 17.44
N LEU A 158 0.94 -1.12 17.91
CA LEU A 158 1.84 -0.29 18.71
C LEU A 158 2.29 0.95 17.93
N VAL A 159 2.62 0.82 16.64
CA VAL A 159 2.99 1.97 15.79
C VAL A 159 1.80 2.88 15.54
N ILE A 160 0.62 2.34 15.23
CA ILE A 160 -0.60 3.16 15.02
C ILE A 160 -0.96 3.94 16.30
N SER A 161 -1.10 3.24 17.43
CA SER A 161 -1.40 3.86 18.72
C SER A 161 -0.27 4.78 19.18
N GLY A 162 0.97 4.33 19.01
CA GLY A 162 2.20 4.99 19.43
C GLY A 162 2.46 6.28 18.67
N THR A 163 2.12 6.37 17.38
CA THR A 163 2.19 7.62 16.60
C THR A 163 0.94 8.48 16.75
N GLY A 164 -0.16 7.91 17.26
CA GLY A 164 -1.44 8.61 17.37
C GLY A 164 -2.24 8.65 16.07
N MET A 165 -1.84 7.85 15.07
CA MET A 165 -2.57 7.68 13.82
C MET A 165 -3.96 7.10 14.05
N LYS A 166 -4.94 7.59 13.29
CA LYS A 166 -6.29 7.03 13.29
C LYS A 166 -6.55 6.31 11.98
N MET A 167 -6.58 4.98 12.04
CA MET A 167 -6.92 4.12 10.92
C MET A 167 -8.35 3.58 11.09
N PRO A 168 -9.31 3.93 10.21
CA PRO A 168 -10.66 3.42 10.29
C PRO A 168 -10.74 1.90 10.11
N LEU A 169 -11.74 1.26 10.72
CA LEU A 169 -11.94 -0.20 10.65
C LEU A 169 -11.98 -0.74 9.22
N GLY A 170 -12.53 0.01 8.26
CA GLY A 170 -12.60 -0.41 6.85
C GLY A 170 -11.23 -0.58 6.18
N TYR A 171 -10.17 0.02 6.74
CA TYR A 171 -8.79 -0.21 6.33
C TYR A 171 -8.08 -1.17 7.29
N LEU A 172 -8.38 -1.11 8.58
CA LEU A 172 -7.71 -1.94 9.59
C LEU A 172 -7.98 -3.44 9.40
N LEU A 173 -9.23 -3.82 9.08
CA LEU A 173 -9.61 -5.21 8.85
C LEU A 173 -8.86 -5.85 7.66
N PRO A 174 -8.87 -5.28 6.44
CA PRO A 174 -8.09 -5.81 5.33
C PRO A 174 -6.59 -5.82 5.61
N PHE A 175 -6.09 -4.82 6.34
CA PHE A 175 -4.67 -4.77 6.72
C PHE A 175 -4.26 -6.00 7.55
N HIS A 176 -4.99 -6.30 8.64
CA HIS A 176 -4.71 -7.50 9.44
C HIS A 176 -5.01 -8.79 8.69
N GLY A 177 -6.04 -8.80 7.82
CA GLY A 177 -6.33 -9.95 6.96
C GLY A 177 -5.15 -10.28 6.02
N MET A 178 -4.51 -9.27 5.45
CA MET A 178 -3.31 -9.45 4.62
C MET A 178 -2.12 -9.95 5.44
N LEU A 179 -1.88 -9.37 6.63
CA LEU A 179 -0.81 -9.84 7.52
C LEU A 179 -1.02 -11.30 7.95
N LEU A 180 -2.26 -11.66 8.28
CA LEU A 180 -2.62 -13.03 8.63
C LEU A 180 -2.32 -13.97 7.47
N LEU A 181 -2.74 -13.63 6.26
CA LEU A 181 -2.49 -14.45 5.08
C LEU A 181 -0.98 -14.57 4.80
N LEU A 182 -0.21 -13.48 4.88
CA LEU A 182 1.23 -13.51 4.65
C LEU A 182 1.95 -14.55 5.54
N HIS A 183 1.63 -14.57 6.84
CA HIS A 183 2.29 -15.45 7.81
C HIS A 183 1.74 -16.87 7.81
N THR A 184 0.42 -17.03 7.78
CA THR A 184 -0.21 -18.34 7.99
C THR A 184 -0.29 -19.19 6.72
N TYR A 185 -0.18 -18.60 5.53
CA TYR A 185 -0.44 -19.34 4.30
C TYR A 185 0.61 -20.41 3.99
N ALA A 186 1.86 -20.21 4.41
CA ALA A 186 2.92 -21.21 4.24
C ALA A 186 2.57 -22.54 4.93
N TYR A 187 1.89 -22.50 6.09
CA TYR A 187 1.42 -23.71 6.76
C TYR A 187 0.45 -24.53 5.90
N PHE A 188 -0.40 -23.87 5.12
CA PHE A 188 -1.28 -24.56 4.18
C PHE A 188 -0.50 -25.14 3.00
N CYS A 189 0.69 -24.62 2.70
CA CYS A 189 1.55 -25.15 1.64
C CYS A 189 2.51 -26.24 2.13
N SER A 190 2.65 -26.50 3.43
CA SER A 190 3.57 -27.54 3.91
C SER A 190 3.07 -28.95 3.53
N PRO A 191 3.84 -29.72 2.73
CA PRO A 191 3.52 -31.11 2.43
C PRO A 191 3.60 -32.00 3.68
N GLU A 192 4.58 -31.77 4.54
CA GLU A 192 4.85 -32.57 5.74
C GLU A 192 3.75 -32.40 6.80
N ALA A 193 3.16 -31.20 6.89
CA ALA A 193 2.06 -30.94 7.83
C ALA A 193 0.69 -31.43 7.34
N ARG A 194 0.54 -31.76 6.05
CA ARG A 194 -0.78 -31.94 5.41
C ARG A 194 -0.89 -33.12 4.44
N ASP A 195 0.14 -33.96 4.32
CA ASP A 195 0.24 -35.10 3.40
C ASP A 195 -0.20 -34.74 1.97
N LEU A 196 0.39 -33.68 1.41
CA LEU A 196 -0.04 -33.14 0.12
C LEU A 196 0.59 -33.87 -1.06
N THR A 197 -0.26 -34.21 -2.03
CA THR A 197 0.22 -34.56 -3.37
C THR A 197 0.85 -33.34 -4.05
N ARG A 198 1.77 -33.57 -5.00
CA ARG A 198 2.42 -32.51 -5.78
C ARG A 198 1.42 -31.55 -6.42
N THR A 199 0.39 -32.09 -7.05
CA THR A 199 -0.63 -31.29 -7.74
C THR A 199 -1.43 -30.43 -6.76
N GLN A 200 -1.78 -30.96 -5.58
CA GLN A 200 -2.45 -30.17 -4.54
C GLN A 200 -1.56 -29.02 -4.04
N LEU A 201 -0.26 -29.26 -3.88
CA LEU A 201 0.69 -28.24 -3.48
C LEU A 201 0.76 -27.10 -4.50
N ASP A 202 0.92 -27.42 -5.78
CA ASP A 202 1.00 -26.41 -6.84
C ASP A 202 -0.28 -25.55 -6.89
N TRP A 203 -1.45 -26.16 -6.70
CA TRP A 203 -2.72 -25.44 -6.57
C TRP A 203 -2.78 -24.53 -5.34
N ARG A 204 -2.26 -24.97 -4.18
CA ARG A 204 -2.23 -24.14 -2.98
C ARG A 204 -1.29 -22.96 -3.15
N VAL A 205 -0.10 -23.17 -3.68
CA VAL A 205 0.83 -22.07 -4.01
C VAL A 205 0.18 -21.11 -5.01
N PHE A 206 -0.49 -21.64 -6.04
CA PHE A 206 -1.23 -20.83 -6.99
C PHE A 206 -2.34 -20.01 -6.34
N LEU A 207 -3.06 -20.56 -5.35
CA LEU A 207 -4.23 -19.98 -4.68
C LEU A 207 -3.92 -18.79 -3.74
N PHE A 208 -2.66 -18.64 -3.31
CA PHE A 208 -2.23 -17.54 -2.44
C PHE A 208 -2.58 -16.14 -2.99
N PRO A 209 -2.13 -15.73 -4.20
CA PRO A 209 -2.42 -14.42 -4.73
C PRO A 209 -3.91 -14.15 -4.99
N GLN A 210 -4.74 -15.18 -5.23
CA GLN A 210 -6.20 -15.03 -5.42
C GLN A 210 -6.87 -14.76 -4.09
N LEU A 211 -6.51 -15.49 -3.03
CA LEU A 211 -6.99 -15.20 -1.69
C LEU A 211 -6.55 -13.81 -1.23
N PHE A 212 -5.29 -13.44 -1.51
CA PHE A 212 -4.81 -12.09 -1.23
C PHE A 212 -5.63 -11.03 -2.00
N SER A 213 -5.98 -11.29 -3.26
CA SER A 213 -6.84 -10.42 -4.08
C SER A 213 -8.24 -10.26 -3.49
N VAL A 214 -8.83 -11.34 -2.95
CA VAL A 214 -10.13 -11.29 -2.28
C VAL A 214 -10.06 -10.42 -1.03
N VAL A 215 -9.03 -10.59 -0.19
CA VAL A 215 -8.81 -9.74 0.98
C VAL A 215 -8.58 -8.28 0.56
N LEU A 216 -7.79 -8.04 -0.48
CA LEU A 216 -7.56 -6.71 -1.05
C LEU A 216 -8.87 -6.06 -1.53
N LEU A 217 -9.76 -6.82 -2.15
CA LEU A 217 -11.05 -6.34 -2.63
C LEU A 217 -11.97 -5.89 -1.47
N THR A 218 -11.77 -6.40 -0.24
CA THR A 218 -12.53 -5.91 0.92
C THR A 218 -12.24 -4.44 1.28
N LEU A 219 -11.20 -3.82 0.71
CA LEU A 219 -10.95 -2.37 0.79
C LEU A 219 -11.97 -1.54 0.01
N TRP A 220 -12.69 -2.15 -0.92
CA TRP A 220 -13.60 -1.46 -1.83
C TRP A 220 -14.59 -0.52 -1.14
N PRO A 221 -15.28 -0.91 -0.05
CA PRO A 221 -16.20 0.00 0.64
C PRO A 221 -15.49 1.17 1.31
N ALA A 222 -14.25 0.99 1.77
CA ALA A 222 -13.47 2.04 2.41
C ALA A 222 -12.97 3.07 1.37
N VAL A 223 -12.49 2.59 0.22
CA VAL A 223 -12.06 3.44 -0.90
C VAL A 223 -13.23 4.28 -1.43
N ARG A 224 -14.43 3.67 -1.53
CA ARG A 224 -15.66 4.37 -1.94
C ARG A 224 -16.04 5.57 -1.09
N ARG A 225 -15.73 5.53 0.21
CA ARG A 225 -16.02 6.65 1.14
C ARG A 225 -14.99 7.79 1.00
N GLY A 226 -13.88 7.57 0.31
CA GLY A 226 -12.92 8.59 -0.10
C GLY A 226 -12.25 9.34 1.04
N ALA A 227 -11.87 10.59 0.76
CA ALA A 227 -11.16 11.47 1.68
C ALA A 227 -11.94 11.75 2.98
N ALA A 228 -13.27 11.83 2.90
CA ALA A 228 -14.11 12.10 4.07
C ALA A 228 -13.97 11.02 5.16
N TYR A 229 -13.72 9.76 4.78
CA TYR A 229 -13.58 8.66 5.73
C TYR A 229 -12.27 8.69 6.53
N VAL A 230 -11.26 9.42 6.03
CA VAL A 230 -9.92 9.50 6.62
C VAL A 230 -9.51 10.93 6.93
N ALA A 231 -10.47 11.85 7.01
CA ALA A 231 -10.21 13.28 7.23
C ALA A 231 -9.54 13.54 8.60
N ASP A 232 -9.94 12.81 9.65
CA ASP A 232 -9.34 12.88 10.99
C ASP A 232 -8.30 11.75 11.19
N ASN A 233 -7.31 11.65 10.29
CA ASN A 233 -6.27 10.61 10.38
C ASN A 233 -5.08 10.97 11.28
N ARG A 234 -4.99 12.24 11.71
CA ARG A 234 -3.90 12.82 12.54
C ARG A 234 -2.50 12.74 11.93
N THR A 235 -2.42 12.61 10.61
CA THR A 235 -1.16 12.62 9.84
C THR A 235 -1.17 13.78 8.85
N PRO A 236 -0.01 14.27 8.38
CA PRO A 236 0.04 15.28 7.32
C PRO A 236 -0.30 14.71 5.93
N TRP A 237 -0.51 13.39 5.81
CA TRP A 237 -0.74 12.74 4.53
C TRP A 237 -2.23 12.79 4.16
N SER A 238 -2.48 13.30 2.96
CA SER A 238 -3.81 13.35 2.38
C SER A 238 -4.19 12.03 1.70
N TRP A 239 -5.49 11.82 1.59
CA TRP A 239 -6.05 10.83 0.66
C TRP A 239 -5.64 11.23 -0.78
N PRO A 240 -5.19 10.30 -1.65
CA PRO A 240 -5.22 8.85 -1.48
C PRO A 240 -3.96 8.24 -0.85
N LEU A 241 -2.88 9.01 -0.66
CA LEU A 241 -1.59 8.48 -0.19
C LEU A 241 -1.70 7.79 1.17
N TYR A 242 -2.46 8.38 2.09
CA TYR A 242 -2.91 7.70 3.31
C TYR A 242 -4.36 7.23 3.19
N PRO A 243 -4.68 5.96 3.51
CA PRO A 243 -3.78 4.87 3.92
C PRO A 243 -3.32 3.98 2.75
N LEU A 244 -3.60 4.31 1.49
CA LEU A 244 -3.42 3.37 0.37
C LEU A 244 -1.97 2.97 0.08
N SER A 245 -0.99 3.81 0.43
CA SER A 245 0.44 3.47 0.29
C SER A 245 0.83 2.17 1.02
N LEU A 246 0.25 1.93 2.19
CA LEU A 246 0.43 0.70 2.97
C LEU A 246 0.00 -0.54 2.16
N PHE A 247 -1.16 -0.46 1.52
CA PHE A 247 -1.72 -1.56 0.74
C PHE A 247 -0.99 -1.78 -0.58
N VAL A 248 -0.47 -0.72 -1.20
CA VAL A 248 0.41 -0.84 -2.37
C VAL A 248 1.67 -1.63 -2.00
N VAL A 249 2.31 -1.30 -0.88
CA VAL A 249 3.52 -2.01 -0.44
C VAL A 249 3.19 -3.44 -0.02
N LEU A 250 2.09 -3.68 0.71
CA LEU A 250 1.63 -5.03 1.04
C LEU A 250 1.33 -5.87 -0.21
N THR A 251 0.79 -5.26 -1.27
CA THR A 251 0.54 -5.96 -2.54
C THR A 251 1.85 -6.30 -3.25
N ALA A 252 2.82 -5.40 -3.27
CA ALA A 252 4.16 -5.69 -3.82
C ALA A 252 4.85 -6.81 -3.03
N VAL A 253 4.74 -6.76 -1.71
CA VAL A 253 5.17 -7.80 -0.78
C VAL A 253 4.49 -9.14 -1.08
N ALA A 254 3.18 -9.17 -1.30
CA ALA A 254 2.44 -10.38 -1.60
C ALA A 254 2.80 -10.94 -2.98
N ALA A 255 3.06 -10.08 -3.97
CA ALA A 255 3.60 -10.51 -5.26
C ALA A 255 4.96 -11.22 -5.09
N PHE A 256 5.86 -10.64 -4.32
CA PHE A 256 7.15 -11.26 -4.00
C PHE A 256 6.98 -12.56 -3.19
N ARG A 257 6.05 -12.57 -2.22
CA ARG A 257 5.71 -13.75 -1.42
C ARG A 257 5.19 -14.90 -2.29
N SER A 258 4.39 -14.61 -3.31
CA SER A 258 3.88 -15.62 -4.26
C SER A 258 5.02 -16.33 -5.00
N TYR A 259 6.05 -15.57 -5.38
CA TYR A 259 7.27 -16.11 -5.97
C TYR A 259 8.06 -16.94 -4.96
N ILE A 260 8.26 -16.44 -3.74
CA ILE A 260 8.96 -17.19 -2.68
C ILE A 260 8.24 -18.49 -2.34
N LEU A 261 6.93 -18.51 -2.19
CA LEU A 261 6.19 -19.75 -1.91
C LEU A 261 6.40 -20.78 -3.02
N SER A 262 6.51 -20.33 -4.28
CA SER A 262 6.81 -21.20 -5.42
C SER A 262 8.25 -21.72 -5.39
N LEU A 263 9.19 -20.98 -4.80
CA LEU A 263 10.57 -21.43 -4.56
C LEU A 263 10.64 -22.39 -3.37
N SER A 264 10.13 -21.97 -2.21
CA SER A 264 10.19 -22.73 -0.95
C SER A 264 9.50 -24.08 -1.06
N PHE A 265 8.34 -24.14 -1.72
CA PHE A 265 7.53 -25.35 -1.87
C PHE A 265 7.56 -25.90 -3.32
N GLY A 266 8.51 -25.44 -4.13
CA GLY A 266 8.70 -25.84 -5.54
C GLY A 266 9.15 -27.29 -5.74
N PRO A 267 9.13 -27.82 -6.97
CA PRO A 267 9.50 -29.19 -7.27
C PRO A 267 11.02 -29.35 -7.34
N SER A 268 11.58 -30.03 -6.34
CA SER A 268 12.97 -30.51 -6.21
C SER A 268 14.08 -29.44 -6.20
N GLN A 269 14.93 -29.48 -5.17
CA GLN A 269 16.17 -28.71 -5.11
C GLN A 269 17.21 -29.15 -6.18
N GLU A 270 16.97 -30.27 -6.86
CA GLU A 270 17.90 -30.88 -7.83
C GLU A 270 17.89 -30.19 -9.20
N SER A 271 16.78 -29.57 -9.61
CA SER A 271 16.67 -28.90 -10.91
C SER A 271 16.57 -27.37 -10.76
N ASN A 272 17.73 -26.72 -10.69
CA ASN A 272 17.99 -25.37 -11.22
C ASN A 272 16.83 -24.34 -11.06
N TYR A 273 16.38 -24.11 -9.81
CA TYR A 273 15.36 -23.10 -9.48
C TYR A 273 14.07 -23.19 -10.30
N ALA A 274 13.61 -24.41 -10.64
CA ALA A 274 12.37 -24.57 -11.36
C ALA A 274 11.17 -24.16 -10.49
N VAL A 275 10.44 -23.14 -10.94
CA VAL A 275 9.23 -22.63 -10.25
C VAL A 275 8.01 -22.71 -11.16
N ILE A 276 6.85 -22.92 -10.56
CA ILE A 276 5.55 -22.83 -11.25
C ILE A 276 5.08 -21.37 -11.44
N PHE A 277 5.77 -20.42 -10.81
CA PHE A 277 5.39 -19.01 -10.81
C PHE A 277 5.41 -18.41 -12.22
N GLY A 278 4.36 -17.66 -12.55
CA GLY A 278 4.22 -16.93 -13.80
C GLY A 278 3.64 -15.53 -13.59
N GLY A 279 3.76 -14.67 -14.60
CA GLY A 279 3.09 -13.36 -14.58
C GLY A 279 1.58 -13.48 -14.29
N TYR A 280 0.95 -14.56 -14.73
CA TYR A 280 -0.48 -14.82 -14.52
C TYR A 280 -0.87 -15.00 -13.06
N PHE A 281 0.07 -15.32 -12.15
CA PHE A 281 -0.19 -15.33 -10.71
C PHE A 281 -0.55 -13.94 -10.18
N LEU A 282 0.02 -12.89 -10.80
CA LEU A 282 -0.13 -11.51 -10.34
C LEU A 282 -1.38 -10.82 -10.89
N VAL A 283 -1.98 -11.37 -11.95
CA VAL A 283 -3.13 -10.77 -12.64
C VAL A 283 -4.30 -10.49 -11.69
N PRO A 284 -4.76 -11.44 -10.83
CA PRO A 284 -5.86 -11.16 -9.92
C PRO A 284 -5.59 -9.99 -8.97
N MET A 285 -4.37 -9.90 -8.42
CA MET A 285 -4.00 -8.84 -7.49
C MET A 285 -3.95 -7.48 -8.19
N LEU A 286 -3.28 -7.43 -9.34
CA LEU A 286 -3.13 -6.19 -10.10
C LEU A 286 -4.46 -5.72 -10.71
N LEU A 287 -5.34 -6.65 -11.08
CA LEU A 287 -6.71 -6.32 -11.48
C LEU A 287 -7.46 -5.66 -10.32
N VAL A 288 -7.43 -6.22 -9.11
CA VAL A 288 -8.08 -5.61 -7.94
C VAL A 288 -7.45 -4.26 -7.59
N VAL A 289 -6.12 -4.11 -7.68
CA VAL A 289 -5.45 -2.80 -7.54
C VAL A 289 -5.99 -1.81 -8.57
N GLY A 290 -6.08 -2.20 -9.84
CA GLY A 290 -6.63 -1.36 -10.91
C GLY A 290 -8.09 -0.97 -10.63
N LEU A 291 -8.91 -1.91 -10.18
CA LEU A 291 -10.31 -1.67 -9.81
C LEU A 291 -10.43 -0.70 -8.62
N LEU A 292 -9.61 -0.85 -7.58
CA LEU A 292 -9.58 0.07 -6.44
C LEU A 292 -9.05 1.45 -6.83
N ALA A 293 -8.04 1.52 -7.70
CA ALA A 293 -7.50 2.78 -8.21
C ALA A 293 -8.51 3.52 -9.08
N PHE A 294 -9.26 2.79 -9.92
CA PHE A 294 -10.39 3.32 -10.68
C PHE A 294 -11.47 3.88 -9.75
N GLU A 295 -11.87 3.12 -8.73
CA GLU A 295 -12.87 3.56 -7.75
C GLU A 295 -12.41 4.81 -6.99
N GLY A 296 -11.15 4.85 -6.56
CA GLY A 296 -10.58 6.03 -5.91
C GLY A 296 -10.58 7.24 -6.85
N ALA A 297 -10.19 7.06 -8.12
CA ALA A 297 -10.17 8.14 -9.10
C ALA A 297 -11.58 8.70 -9.39
N GLU A 298 -12.60 7.85 -9.39
CA GLU A 298 -14.01 8.26 -9.49
C GLU A 298 -14.43 9.12 -8.28
N VAL A 299 -14.17 8.65 -7.06
CA VAL A 299 -14.54 9.36 -5.82
C VAL A 299 -13.90 10.74 -5.75
N SER A 300 -12.66 10.86 -6.19
CA SER A 300 -11.92 12.13 -6.17
C SER A 300 -11.98 12.93 -7.46
N ARG A 301 -12.83 12.52 -8.41
CA ARG A 301 -13.05 13.19 -9.70
C ARG A 301 -11.74 13.43 -10.46
N ALA A 302 -10.77 12.54 -10.30
CA ALA A 302 -9.46 12.61 -10.92
C ALA A 302 -9.47 11.95 -12.31
N PHE A 303 -10.05 12.65 -13.29
CA PHE A 303 -10.29 12.10 -14.63
C PHE A 303 -9.04 11.55 -15.33
N LEU A 304 -7.88 12.20 -15.14
CA LEU A 304 -6.61 11.75 -15.72
C LEU A 304 -6.20 10.38 -15.15
N VAL A 305 -6.27 10.23 -13.83
CA VAL A 305 -5.92 8.98 -13.14
C VAL A 305 -6.88 7.87 -13.56
N ARG A 306 -8.20 8.18 -13.60
CA ARG A 306 -9.21 7.22 -14.05
C ARG A 306 -8.93 6.69 -15.46
N ASN A 307 -8.69 7.61 -16.41
CA ASN A 307 -8.43 7.24 -17.79
C ASN A 307 -7.11 6.49 -17.92
N ALA A 308 -6.07 6.90 -17.19
CA ALA A 308 -4.79 6.19 -17.15
C ALA A 308 -4.96 4.76 -16.66
N VAL A 309 -5.74 4.52 -15.59
CA VAL A 309 -6.04 3.17 -15.11
C VAL A 309 -6.73 2.34 -16.19
N LEU A 310 -7.78 2.87 -16.83
CA LEU A 310 -8.46 2.15 -17.92
C LEU A 310 -7.54 1.86 -19.11
N TRP A 311 -6.55 2.71 -19.39
CA TRP A 311 -5.56 2.48 -20.44
C TRP A 311 -4.49 1.46 -20.07
N LEU A 312 -4.14 1.36 -18.78
CA LEU A 312 -3.12 0.44 -18.28
C LEU A 312 -3.65 -0.97 -18.01
N LEU A 313 -4.95 -1.13 -17.73
CA LEU A 313 -5.57 -2.43 -17.45
C LEU A 313 -5.29 -3.51 -18.51
N PRO A 314 -5.33 -3.24 -19.84
CA PRO A 314 -4.98 -4.23 -20.86
C PRO A 314 -3.54 -4.75 -20.78
N LEU A 315 -2.60 -4.05 -20.13
CA LEU A 315 -1.24 -4.55 -19.93
C LEU A 315 -1.21 -5.83 -19.07
N LEU A 316 -2.28 -6.12 -18.32
CA LEU A 316 -2.43 -7.40 -17.63
C LEU A 316 -2.44 -8.61 -18.59
N LEU A 317 -2.80 -8.41 -19.86
CA LEU A 317 -2.70 -9.46 -20.88
C LEU A 317 -1.26 -9.89 -21.13
N LEU A 318 -0.29 -8.98 -21.00
CA LEU A 318 1.13 -9.32 -21.11
C LEU A 318 1.56 -10.26 -19.98
N LEU A 319 1.09 -10.01 -18.75
CA LEU A 319 1.35 -10.89 -17.61
C LEU A 319 0.65 -12.23 -17.73
N ALA A 320 -0.53 -12.27 -18.35
CA ALA A 320 -1.27 -13.50 -18.59
C ALA A 320 -0.65 -14.38 -19.68
N THR A 321 0.27 -13.84 -20.50
CA THR A 321 0.93 -14.61 -21.55
C THR A 321 1.92 -15.65 -20.98
N PRO A 322 1.97 -16.87 -21.54
CA PRO A 322 2.80 -17.92 -21.00
C PRO A 322 4.27 -17.77 -21.43
N LEU A 323 5.03 -16.91 -20.75
CA LEU A 323 6.44 -16.63 -21.06
C LEU A 323 7.44 -17.57 -20.36
N GLY A 324 6.98 -18.44 -19.45
CA GLY A 324 7.86 -19.31 -18.67
C GLY A 324 8.39 -20.51 -19.46
N SER A 325 9.68 -20.81 -19.27
CA SER A 325 10.40 -21.87 -19.99
C SER A 325 10.75 -23.10 -19.13
N SER A 326 10.47 -23.08 -17.82
CA SER A 326 10.70 -24.25 -16.97
C SER A 326 9.69 -25.37 -17.28
N ARG A 327 10.09 -26.62 -17.01
CA ARG A 327 9.21 -27.78 -17.21
C ARG A 327 7.98 -27.71 -16.30
N ASP A 328 8.18 -27.39 -15.03
CA ASP A 328 7.11 -27.32 -14.02
C ASP A 328 6.12 -26.20 -14.31
N TYR A 329 6.62 -25.04 -14.76
CA TYR A 329 5.79 -23.96 -15.26
C TYR A 329 4.87 -24.42 -16.38
N ARG A 330 5.41 -25.04 -17.44
CA ARG A 330 4.61 -25.49 -18.59
C ARG A 330 3.60 -26.57 -18.19
N GLN A 331 4.00 -27.50 -17.34
CA GLN A 331 3.14 -28.57 -16.86
C GLN A 331 1.98 -28.00 -16.04
N PHE A 332 2.24 -27.12 -15.08
CA PHE A 332 1.20 -26.53 -14.26
C PHE A 332 0.29 -25.57 -15.07
N HIS A 333 0.87 -24.80 -16.00
CA HIS A 333 0.10 -23.97 -16.93
C HIS A 333 -0.86 -24.80 -17.79
N ALA A 334 -0.42 -25.98 -18.27
CA ALA A 334 -1.28 -26.90 -19.03
C ALA A 334 -2.43 -27.45 -18.17
N VAL A 335 -2.18 -27.74 -16.88
CA VAL A 335 -3.21 -28.17 -15.92
C VAL A 335 -4.24 -27.06 -15.67
N ILE A 336 -3.82 -25.80 -15.49
CA ILE A 336 -4.75 -24.67 -15.39
C ILE A 336 -5.58 -24.54 -16.66
N SER A 337 -4.91 -24.59 -17.82
CA SER A 337 -5.54 -24.40 -19.12
C SER A 337 -6.59 -25.46 -19.43
N SER A 338 -6.38 -26.71 -18.99
CA SER A 338 -7.33 -27.79 -19.20
C SER A 338 -8.53 -27.75 -18.24
N GLN A 339 -8.38 -27.17 -17.05
CA GLN A 339 -9.45 -27.10 -16.05
C GLN A 339 -10.33 -25.84 -16.15
N PHE A 340 -9.72 -24.67 -16.37
CA PHE A 340 -10.43 -23.38 -16.30
C PHE A 340 -10.34 -22.56 -17.60
N GLY A 341 -9.57 -23.02 -18.58
CA GLY A 341 -9.18 -22.22 -19.75
C GLY A 341 -7.84 -21.52 -19.53
N THR A 342 -7.30 -20.96 -20.62
CA THR A 342 -5.98 -20.33 -20.56
C THR A 342 -6.02 -19.09 -19.65
N PRO A 343 -4.93 -18.79 -18.91
CA PRO A 343 -4.87 -17.57 -18.09
C PRO A 343 -5.14 -16.29 -18.88
N LEU A 344 -4.75 -16.26 -20.16
CA LEU A 344 -5.07 -15.17 -21.09
C LEU A 344 -6.58 -14.99 -21.27
N TRP A 345 -7.31 -16.08 -21.52
CA TRP A 345 -8.76 -16.06 -21.68
C TRP A 345 -9.48 -15.62 -20.40
N LEU A 346 -9.06 -16.14 -19.24
CA LEU A 346 -9.59 -15.70 -17.94
C LEU A 346 -9.35 -14.21 -17.68
N THR A 347 -8.17 -13.70 -18.06
CA THR A 347 -7.82 -12.28 -17.93
C THR A 347 -8.69 -11.41 -18.84
N LEU A 348 -8.92 -11.84 -20.09
CA LEU A 348 -9.81 -11.15 -21.03
C LEU A 348 -11.24 -11.06 -20.49
N LEU A 349 -11.77 -12.14 -19.92
CA LEU A 349 -13.10 -12.13 -19.28
C LEU A 349 -13.17 -11.16 -18.11
N ALA A 350 -12.15 -11.16 -17.25
CA ALA A 350 -12.10 -10.27 -16.10
C ALA A 350 -11.99 -8.79 -16.51
N LEU A 351 -11.18 -8.50 -17.53
CA LEU A 351 -11.07 -7.17 -18.13
C LEU A 351 -12.36 -6.72 -18.80
N LEU A 352 -13.03 -7.61 -19.54
CA LEU A 352 -14.35 -7.34 -20.11
C LEU A 352 -15.35 -6.95 -19.01
N GLY A 353 -15.38 -7.71 -17.91
CA GLY A 353 -16.20 -7.38 -16.74
C GLY A 353 -15.89 -5.99 -16.16
N ALA A 354 -14.61 -5.65 -16.03
CA ALA A 354 -14.17 -4.33 -15.56
C ALA A 354 -14.62 -3.19 -16.49
N TYR A 355 -14.46 -3.34 -17.82
CA TYR A 355 -14.90 -2.33 -18.78
C TYR A 355 -16.42 -2.23 -18.88
N VAL A 356 -17.15 -3.33 -18.78
CA VAL A 356 -18.62 -3.31 -18.72
C VAL A 356 -19.09 -2.58 -17.47
N ALA A 357 -18.49 -2.86 -16.31
CA ALA A 357 -18.80 -2.13 -15.07
C ALA A 357 -18.50 -0.62 -15.19
N ALA A 358 -17.39 -0.23 -15.82
CA ALA A 358 -17.07 1.16 -16.09
C ALA A 358 -18.06 1.82 -17.09
N ARG A 359 -18.49 1.08 -18.11
CA ARG A 359 -19.49 1.54 -19.09
C ARG A 359 -20.84 1.77 -18.43
N LEU A 360 -21.29 0.88 -17.54
CA LEU A 360 -22.54 1.03 -16.80
C LEU A 360 -22.55 2.29 -15.91
N ARG A 361 -21.38 2.82 -15.56
CA ARG A 361 -21.22 4.09 -14.83
C ARG A 361 -21.02 5.31 -15.74
N GLY A 362 -21.16 5.15 -17.05
CA GLY A 362 -21.09 6.25 -18.01
C GLY A 362 -19.68 6.76 -18.32
N VAL A 363 -18.63 5.97 -18.05
CA VAL A 363 -17.25 6.39 -18.32
C VAL A 363 -16.95 6.38 -19.81
N LYS A 364 -16.52 7.54 -20.34
CA LYS A 364 -16.10 7.70 -21.75
C LYS A 364 -14.91 6.79 -22.06
N GLY A 365 -14.97 6.06 -23.18
CA GLY A 365 -13.91 5.12 -23.61
C GLY A 365 -14.04 3.70 -23.05
N ALA A 366 -14.92 3.45 -22.06
CA ALA A 366 -15.14 2.11 -21.55
C ALA A 366 -15.81 1.19 -22.60
N THR A 367 -16.66 1.76 -23.48
CA THR A 367 -17.32 1.01 -24.56
C THR A 367 -16.31 0.45 -25.56
N SER A 368 -15.32 1.24 -25.99
CA SER A 368 -14.28 0.77 -26.91
C SER A 368 -13.40 -0.29 -26.27
N GLY A 369 -13.07 -0.13 -24.98
CA GLY A 369 -12.35 -1.16 -24.21
C GLY A 369 -13.13 -2.47 -24.13
N ALA A 370 -14.42 -2.41 -23.78
CA ALA A 370 -15.28 -3.60 -23.72
C ALA A 370 -15.40 -4.30 -25.08
N LEU A 371 -15.59 -3.54 -26.18
CA LEU A 371 -15.64 -4.10 -27.53
C LEU A 371 -14.30 -4.74 -27.93
N ALA A 372 -13.17 -4.11 -27.63
CA ALA A 372 -11.86 -4.68 -27.90
C ALA A 372 -11.64 -6.00 -27.14
N MET A 373 -11.99 -6.06 -25.85
CA MET A 373 -11.88 -7.30 -25.08
C MET A 373 -12.84 -8.39 -25.61
N ALA A 374 -14.06 -8.02 -26.03
CA ALA A 374 -15.01 -8.97 -26.62
C ALA A 374 -14.52 -9.52 -27.98
N LEU A 375 -13.92 -8.68 -28.82
CA LEU A 375 -13.31 -9.09 -30.10
C LEU A 375 -12.08 -9.99 -29.90
N LEU A 376 -11.32 -9.81 -28.82
CA LEU A 376 -10.20 -10.70 -28.48
C LEU A 376 -10.66 -12.04 -27.89
N LEU A 377 -11.91 -12.13 -27.42
CA LEU A 377 -12.51 -13.36 -26.88
C LEU A 377 -13.21 -14.21 -27.95
N SER A 378 -13.67 -13.60 -29.05
CA SER A 378 -14.23 -14.27 -30.23
C SER A 378 -13.14 -14.85 -31.11
#